data_AF-T0M5U7-F1
#
_entry.id   AF-T0M5U7-F1
#
_cell.length_a   1.000
_cell.length_b   1.000
_cell.length_c   1.000
_cell.angle_alpha   90.00
_cell.angle_beta   90.00
_cell.angle_gamma   90.00
#
_symmetry.space_group_name_H-M   'P 1'
#
loop_
_entity.id
_entity.type
_entity.pdbx_description
1 polymer ?
#
loop_
_entity_poly.entity_id
_entity_poly.type
_entity_poly.pdbx_seq_one_letter_code
_entity_poly.pdbx_strand_id
1 'polypeptide(L)'
;MSGRAPKISGTGTTVQAVNIYFSDNLGHNFDITKGTNVLLEGNVFSNTKTPITTDSSSSGANIFDVPDSGSISTCSSSLGRNCVANSLSGSGAWPSLKSTTALSALGKSKANLVTPIQASNIKSTVTGKAGIGKI
;
A
#
# COMPACT_ATOMS: atom_id res chain seq x y z
N MET A 1 -18.59 0.37 -2.54
CA MET A 1 -17.76 0.99 -1.47
C MET A 1 -17.65 2.49 -1.77
N SER A 2 -17.67 3.36 -0.76
CA SER A 2 -17.67 4.83 -0.95
C SER A 2 -16.41 5.55 -0.44
N GLY A 3 -15.59 4.93 0.41
CA GLY A 3 -14.38 5.57 0.95
C GLY A 3 -13.72 4.80 2.10
N ARG A 4 -12.61 5.35 2.61
CA ARG A 4 -11.89 4.89 3.83
C ARG A 4 -11.58 3.40 3.84
N ALA A 5 -11.01 2.91 2.75
CA ALA A 5 -10.64 1.51 2.61
C ALA A 5 -9.12 1.38 2.42
N PRO A 6 -8.30 1.65 3.46
CA PRO A 6 -8.61 2.23 4.78
C PRO A 6 -8.38 3.76 4.87
N LYS A 7 -8.83 4.38 5.97
CA LYS A 7 -8.24 5.64 6.46
C LYS A 7 -7.08 5.33 7.41
N ILE A 8 -5.91 5.94 7.22
CA ILE A 8 -4.73 5.78 8.08
C ILE A 8 -4.40 7.13 8.72
N SER A 9 -4.49 7.19 10.05
CA SER A 9 -4.27 8.40 10.83
C SER A 9 -3.62 8.10 12.18
N GLY A 10 -3.26 9.16 12.90
CA GLY A 10 -2.61 9.09 14.21
C GLY A 10 -1.11 9.31 14.11
N THR A 11 -0.60 10.22 14.94
CA THR A 11 0.82 10.54 14.99
C THR A 11 1.63 9.34 15.45
N GLY A 12 2.66 8.98 14.68
CA GLY A 12 3.52 7.82 14.96
C GLY A 12 2.98 6.50 14.42
N THR A 13 1.75 6.46 13.90
CA THR A 13 1.17 5.26 13.29
C THR A 13 2.04 4.81 12.11
N THR A 14 2.51 3.57 12.18
CA THR A 14 3.35 2.95 11.15
C THR A 14 2.61 1.75 10.57
N VAL A 15 2.40 1.73 9.26
CA VAL A 15 1.57 0.72 8.58
C VAL A 15 2.29 0.15 7.36
N GLN A 16 2.30 -1.17 7.26
CA GLN A 16 2.56 -1.89 6.02
C GLN A 16 1.22 -2.33 5.43
N ALA A 17 0.78 -1.72 4.33
CA ALA A 17 -0.37 -2.18 3.57
C ALA A 17 0.12 -3.03 2.40
N VAL A 18 -0.04 -4.34 2.53
CA VAL A 18 0.61 -5.33 1.68
C VAL A 18 -0.38 -6.35 1.16
N ASN A 19 -0.28 -6.66 -0.14
CA ASN A 19 -1.02 -7.76 -0.77
C ASN A 19 -2.55 -7.71 -0.60
N ILE A 20 -3.13 -6.50 -0.60
CA ILE A 20 -4.57 -6.27 -0.55
C ILE A 20 -5.13 -6.26 -1.98
N TYR A 21 -6.27 -6.92 -2.20
CA TYR A 21 -7.04 -6.84 -3.45
C TYR A 21 -8.21 -5.86 -3.27
N PHE A 22 -8.15 -4.72 -3.95
CA PHE A 22 -9.23 -3.76 -4.04
C PHE A 22 -9.96 -3.92 -5.37
N SER A 23 -11.27 -4.14 -5.34
CA SER A 23 -12.11 -4.32 -6.54
C SER A 23 -13.32 -3.40 -6.49
N ASP A 24 -13.68 -2.82 -7.64
CA ASP A 24 -14.97 -2.18 -7.93
C ASP A 24 -15.39 -1.11 -6.88
N ASN A 25 -14.45 -0.23 -6.55
CA ASN A 25 -14.67 0.88 -5.62
C ASN A 25 -14.84 2.20 -6.38
N LEU A 26 -16.08 2.70 -6.44
CA LEU A 26 -16.41 3.97 -7.10
C LEU A 26 -16.07 5.22 -6.26
N GLY A 27 -15.72 5.04 -4.99
CA GLY A 27 -15.24 6.10 -4.11
C GLY A 27 -13.70 6.15 -4.09
N HIS A 28 -13.13 6.18 -2.89
CA HIS A 28 -11.68 6.10 -2.68
C HIS A 28 -11.28 4.92 -1.80
N ASN A 29 -10.03 4.46 -1.96
CA ASN A 29 -9.42 3.44 -1.12
C ASN A 29 -8.62 4.10 0.02
N PHE A 30 -7.32 4.34 -0.19
CA PHE A 30 -6.45 4.91 0.85
C PHE A 30 -6.75 6.39 1.09
N ASP A 31 -6.98 6.75 2.35
CA ASP A 31 -7.05 8.12 2.87
C ASP A 31 -6.04 8.26 4.02
N ILE A 32 -4.87 8.81 3.75
CA ILE A 32 -3.72 8.80 4.65
C ILE A 32 -3.45 10.23 5.13
N THR A 33 -3.35 10.42 6.45
CA THR A 33 -3.18 11.74 7.04
C THR A 33 -1.80 11.95 7.65
N LYS A 34 -1.46 13.22 7.93
CA LYS A 34 -0.23 13.67 8.59
C LYS A 34 0.21 12.79 9.76
N GLY A 35 1.54 12.67 9.92
CA GLY A 35 2.15 12.05 11.10
C GLY A 35 2.20 10.53 11.05
N THR A 36 1.77 9.93 9.93
CA THR A 36 1.80 8.50 9.67
C THR A 36 3.03 8.12 8.83
N ASN A 37 3.46 6.86 8.93
CA ASN A 37 4.52 6.25 8.12
C ASN A 37 3.94 5.02 7.42
N VAL A 38 3.79 5.06 6.10
CA VAL A 38 3.03 4.04 5.37
C VAL A 38 3.85 3.48 4.21
N LEU A 39 3.94 2.16 4.13
CA LEU A 39 4.42 1.43 2.96
C LEU A 39 3.23 0.76 2.27
N LEU A 40 3.04 1.06 0.98
CA LEU A 40 2.04 0.42 0.12
C LEU A 40 2.78 -0.46 -0.90
N GLU A 41 2.74 -1.78 -0.75
CA GLU A 41 3.48 -2.70 -1.64
C GLU A 41 2.66 -3.94 -2.04
N GLY A 42 2.82 -4.39 -3.28
CA GLY A 42 2.22 -5.61 -3.80
C GLY A 42 0.69 -5.65 -3.74
N ASN A 43 0.01 -4.51 -3.65
CA ASN A 43 -1.45 -4.43 -3.68
C ASN A 43 -1.95 -4.47 -5.13
N VAL A 44 -3.20 -4.90 -5.30
CA VAL A 44 -3.89 -4.90 -6.59
C VAL A 44 -5.12 -4.02 -6.51
N PHE A 45 -5.25 -3.10 -7.45
CA PHE A 45 -6.42 -2.25 -7.63
C PHE A 45 -7.07 -2.56 -8.98
N SER A 46 -8.32 -3.02 -8.94
CA SER A 46 -9.12 -3.35 -10.10
C SER A 46 -10.38 -2.50 -10.10
N ASN A 47 -10.59 -1.69 -11.14
CA ASN A 47 -11.78 -0.83 -11.28
C ASN A 47 -12.01 0.08 -10.07
N THR A 48 -10.94 0.65 -9.51
CA THR A 48 -11.03 1.57 -8.37
C THR A 48 -10.88 3.02 -8.83
N LYS A 49 -11.88 3.87 -8.56
CA LYS A 49 -11.89 5.25 -9.06
C LYS A 49 -10.75 6.09 -8.47
N THR A 50 -10.51 5.97 -7.17
CA THR A 50 -9.46 6.72 -6.46
C THR A 50 -8.68 5.75 -5.55
N PRO A 51 -7.59 5.13 -6.06
CA PRO A 51 -6.75 4.22 -5.25
C PRO A 51 -6.18 4.88 -4.00
N ILE A 52 -5.82 6.15 -4.08
CA ILE A 52 -5.35 6.97 -2.97
C ILE A 52 -5.86 8.40 -3.16
N THR A 53 -6.33 9.03 -2.08
CA THR A 53 -6.85 10.41 -2.16
C THR A 53 -5.72 11.40 -2.47
N THR A 54 -6.04 12.48 -3.17
CA THR A 54 -5.09 13.59 -3.41
C THR A 54 -4.59 14.22 -2.12
N ASP A 55 -5.44 14.26 -1.10
CA ASP A 55 -5.11 14.78 0.23
C ASP A 55 -4.03 13.93 0.90
N SER A 56 -3.94 12.64 0.59
CA SER A 56 -2.88 11.78 1.13
C SER A 56 -1.49 12.28 0.74
N SER A 57 -1.35 12.74 -0.50
CA SER A 57 -0.10 13.24 -1.06
C SER A 57 0.33 14.61 -0.49
N SER A 58 -0.62 15.42 -0.03
CA SER A 58 -0.36 16.79 0.50
C SER A 58 -0.49 16.89 2.01
N SER A 59 -0.96 15.86 2.71
CA SER A 59 -1.24 15.89 4.14
C SER A 59 0.00 16.01 5.04
N GLY A 60 1.21 15.75 4.51
CA GLY A 60 2.43 15.60 5.31
C GLY A 60 2.55 14.22 5.97
N ALA A 61 1.86 13.20 5.45
CA ALA A 61 2.14 11.80 5.73
C ALA A 61 3.46 11.36 5.06
N ASN A 62 4.19 10.45 5.69
CA ASN A 62 5.32 9.78 5.04
C ASN A 62 4.80 8.53 4.34
N ILE A 63 4.73 8.57 3.00
CA ILE A 63 4.23 7.44 2.20
C ILE A 63 5.31 6.97 1.24
N PHE A 64 5.51 5.67 1.17
CA PHE A 64 6.29 4.99 0.14
C PHE A 64 5.37 4.03 -0.62
N ASP A 65 5.11 4.29 -1.91
CA ASP A 65 4.08 3.59 -2.69
C ASP A 65 4.60 2.77 -3.88
N VAL A 66 5.92 2.54 -3.91
CA VAL A 66 6.63 1.73 -4.92
C VAL A 66 6.17 2.09 -6.35
N PRO A 67 6.29 3.37 -6.77
CA PRO A 67 5.59 3.87 -7.95
C PRO A 67 6.25 3.48 -9.27
N ASP A 68 7.49 2.99 -9.24
CA ASP A 68 8.27 2.60 -10.42
C ASP A 68 9.32 1.53 -10.10
N SER A 69 9.96 1.00 -11.15
CA SER A 69 10.97 -0.04 -11.05
C SER A 69 12.20 0.37 -10.22
N GLY A 70 12.60 1.64 -10.27
CA GLY A 70 13.71 2.14 -9.46
C GLY A 70 13.40 2.13 -7.96
N SER A 71 12.13 2.25 -7.60
CA SER A 71 11.67 2.25 -6.21
C SER A 71 11.65 0.86 -5.56
N ILE A 72 11.68 -0.21 -6.36
CA ILE A 72 11.71 -1.60 -5.89
C ILE A 72 12.96 -1.87 -5.04
N SER A 73 14.14 -1.47 -5.53
CA SER A 73 15.42 -1.73 -4.86
C SER A 73 15.67 -0.83 -3.64
N THR A 74 14.99 0.32 -3.54
CA THR A 74 15.15 1.28 -2.44
C THR A 74 14.84 0.66 -1.09
N CYS A 75 13.92 -0.31 -1.04
CA CYS A 75 13.53 -0.97 0.21
C CYS A 75 14.62 -1.86 0.82
N SER A 76 15.61 -2.29 0.04
CA SER A 76 16.64 -3.21 0.51
C SER A 76 17.47 -2.66 1.66
N SER A 77 17.73 -1.36 1.68
CA SER A 77 18.53 -0.72 2.74
C SER A 77 17.82 -0.73 4.10
N SER A 78 16.51 -0.46 4.13
CA SER A 78 15.73 -0.37 5.38
C SER A 78 15.08 -1.69 5.78
N LEU A 79 14.59 -2.45 4.80
CA LEU A 79 13.78 -3.65 5.03
C LEU A 79 14.57 -4.96 4.88
N GLY A 80 15.78 -4.90 4.30
CA GLY A 80 16.59 -6.09 4.00
C GLY A 80 16.08 -6.92 2.81
N ARG A 81 15.12 -6.38 2.05
CA ARG A 81 14.56 -6.97 0.83
C ARG A 81 14.06 -5.89 -0.12
N ASN A 82 13.93 -6.25 -1.39
CA ASN A 82 13.23 -5.42 -2.36
C ASN A 82 11.73 -5.31 -2.00
N CYS A 83 11.11 -4.20 -2.36
CA CYS A 83 9.66 -4.04 -2.31
C CYS A 83 8.99 -4.74 -3.51
N VAL A 84 7.67 -4.88 -3.46
CA VAL A 84 6.87 -5.35 -4.61
C VAL A 84 6.00 -4.21 -5.13
N ALA A 85 6.02 -3.97 -6.44
CA ALA A 85 5.20 -2.92 -7.05
C ALA A 85 3.70 -3.21 -6.92
N ASN A 86 2.91 -2.15 -6.78
CA ASN A 86 1.45 -2.25 -6.84
C ASN A 86 1.00 -2.43 -8.30
N SER A 87 -0.13 -3.11 -8.51
CA SER A 87 -0.73 -3.29 -9.83
C SER A 87 -2.09 -2.60 -9.90
N LEU A 88 -2.30 -1.84 -10.97
CA LEU A 88 -3.53 -1.09 -11.20
C LEU A 88 -4.10 -1.43 -12.58
N SER A 89 -5.39 -1.71 -12.65
CA SER A 89 -6.11 -1.99 -13.90
C SER A 89 -7.51 -1.38 -13.86
N GLY A 90 -7.84 -0.55 -14.86
CA GLY A 90 -9.13 0.17 -14.87
C GLY A 90 -9.30 1.12 -13.68
N SER A 91 -8.20 1.51 -13.03
CA SER A 91 -8.19 2.32 -11.81
C SER A 91 -7.70 3.75 -12.06
N GLY A 92 -7.99 4.64 -11.12
CA GLY A 92 -7.48 6.01 -11.11
C GLY A 92 -5.95 6.09 -10.95
N ALA A 93 -5.44 7.32 -10.97
CA ALA A 93 -4.01 7.59 -10.92
C ALA A 93 -3.34 7.03 -9.65
N TRP A 94 -2.10 6.57 -9.82
CA TRP A 94 -1.18 6.25 -8.74
C TRP A 94 -0.13 7.35 -8.67
N PRO A 95 0.04 8.04 -7.52
CA PRO A 95 1.05 9.07 -7.38
C PRO A 95 2.46 8.46 -7.33
N SER A 96 3.48 9.32 -7.25
CA SER A 96 4.87 8.91 -7.06
C SER A 96 5.35 9.35 -5.69
N LEU A 97 5.09 8.55 -4.65
CA LEU A 97 5.42 8.87 -3.27
C LEU A 97 6.58 7.97 -2.79
N LYS A 98 7.75 8.59 -2.54
CA LYS A 98 9.00 7.88 -2.27
C LYS A 98 9.62 8.23 -0.92
N SER A 99 8.81 8.44 0.12
CA SER A 99 9.32 8.84 1.44
C SER A 99 10.17 7.73 2.08
N THR A 100 11.50 7.90 2.07
CA THR A 100 12.44 6.99 2.76
C THR A 100 12.33 7.09 4.29
N THR A 101 11.73 8.16 4.81
CA THR A 101 11.34 8.26 6.23
C THR A 101 10.35 7.16 6.59
N ALA A 102 9.37 6.85 5.71
CA ALA A 102 8.44 5.76 5.93
C ALA A 102 9.18 4.41 6.01
N LEU A 103 10.09 4.14 5.06
CA LEU A 103 10.89 2.92 5.05
C LEU A 103 11.76 2.78 6.31
N SER A 104 12.37 3.88 6.75
CA SER A 104 13.18 3.90 7.97
C SER A 104 12.34 3.60 9.22
N ALA A 105 11.11 4.12 9.28
CA ALA A 105 10.18 3.83 10.38
C ALA A 105 9.76 2.35 10.39
N LEU A 106 9.37 1.79 9.23
CA LEU A 106 9.04 0.37 9.10
C LEU A 106 10.24 -0.54 9.38
N GLY A 107 11.44 -0.13 8.98
CA GLY A 107 12.68 -0.87 9.18
C GLY A 107 13.00 -1.17 10.65
N LYS A 108 12.54 -0.33 11.58
CA LYS A 108 12.66 -0.56 13.03
C LYS A 108 11.93 -1.83 13.49
N SER A 109 10.91 -2.25 12.76
CA SER A 109 10.09 -3.43 13.02
C SER A 109 10.22 -4.48 11.91
N LYS A 110 11.31 -4.47 11.12
CA LYS A 110 11.47 -5.31 9.92
C LYS A 110 11.24 -6.81 10.13
N ALA A 111 11.57 -7.33 11.31
CA ALA A 111 11.36 -8.73 11.67
C ALA A 111 9.87 -9.12 11.74
N ASN A 112 8.99 -8.14 11.93
CA ASN A 112 7.53 -8.33 12.03
C ASN A 112 6.80 -7.98 10.73
N LEU A 113 7.52 -7.54 9.69
CA LEU A 113 6.90 -7.19 8.41
C LEU A 113 6.57 -8.45 7.62
N VAL A 114 5.44 -8.41 6.93
CA VAL A 114 5.06 -9.46 5.99
C VAL A 114 5.98 -9.38 4.76
N THR A 115 6.43 -10.53 4.28
CA THR A 115 7.12 -10.62 2.98
C THR A 115 6.05 -10.75 1.89
N PRO A 116 5.95 -9.79 0.96
CA PRO A 116 4.90 -9.81 -0.05
C PRO A 116 5.11 -10.92 -1.07
N ILE A 117 4.01 -11.47 -1.58
CA ILE A 117 4.00 -12.19 -2.84
C ILE A 117 3.78 -11.22 -4.01
N GLN A 118 4.06 -11.68 -5.23
CA GLN A 118 3.90 -10.88 -6.44
C GLN A 118 2.44 -10.48 -6.68
N ALA A 119 2.24 -9.25 -7.15
CA ALA A 119 0.91 -8.67 -7.40
C ALA A 119 0.03 -9.55 -8.32
N SER A 120 0.64 -10.26 -9.28
CA SER A 120 -0.04 -11.18 -10.20
C SER A 120 -0.76 -12.34 -9.49
N ASN A 121 -0.31 -12.73 -8.30
CA ASN A 121 -0.88 -13.85 -7.54
C ASN A 121 -1.96 -13.41 -6.54
N ILE A 122 -2.15 -12.10 -6.35
CA ILE A 122 -2.97 -11.56 -5.26
C ILE A 122 -4.46 -11.81 -5.49
N LYS A 123 -4.96 -11.56 -6.70
CA LYS A 123 -6.38 -11.75 -7.00
C LYS A 123 -6.84 -13.16 -6.66
N SER A 124 -6.16 -14.17 -7.22
CA SER A 124 -6.49 -15.59 -6.98
C SER A 124 -6.32 -15.98 -5.51
N THR A 125 -5.25 -15.54 -4.86
CA THR A 125 -4.99 -15.84 -3.44
C THR A 125 -6.07 -15.24 -2.54
N VAL A 126 -6.40 -13.97 -2.71
CA VAL A 126 -7.38 -13.27 -1.86
C VAL A 126 -8.78 -13.82 -2.11
N THR A 127 -9.23 -14.00 -3.35
CA THR A 127 -10.57 -14.54 -3.62
C THR A 127 -10.72 -16.01 -3.18
N GLY A 128 -9.61 -16.75 -3.13
CA GLY A 128 -9.59 -18.14 -2.67
C GLY A 128 -9.56 -18.28 -1.15
N LYS A 129 -8.94 -17.35 -0.42
CA LYS A 129 -8.58 -17.50 1.00
C LYS A 129 -9.17 -16.45 1.95
N ALA A 130 -9.64 -15.31 1.47
CA ALA A 130 -10.21 -14.28 2.33
C ALA A 130 -11.71 -14.52 2.58
N GLY A 131 -12.14 -14.30 3.82
CA GLY A 131 -13.54 -14.37 4.23
C GLY A 131 -13.89 -15.56 5.12
N ILE A 132 -15.11 -15.54 5.64
CA ILE A 132 -15.60 -16.57 6.57
C ILE A 132 -15.62 -17.93 5.87
N GLY A 133 -15.13 -18.96 6.56
CA GLY A 133 -15.12 -20.34 6.05
C GLY A 133 -13.97 -20.65 5.09
N LYS A 134 -12.93 -19.81 5.04
CA LYS A 134 -11.71 -20.03 4.26
C LYS A 134 -10.51 -20.15 5.21
N ILE A 135 -10.22 -21.36 5.69
CA ILE A 135 -9.07 -21.71 6.54
C ILE A 135 -8.44 -22.99 6.01
#